data_AF-A0AAU1W8R3-F1
#
_entry.id   AF-A0AAU1W8R3-F1
#
_cell.length_a   1.000
_cell.length_b   1.000
_cell.length_c   1.000
_cell.angle_alpha   90.00
_cell.angle_beta   90.00
_cell.angle_gamma   90.00
#
_symmetry.space_group_name_H-M   'P 1'
#
loop_
_entity.id
_entity.type
_entity.pdbx_description
1 polymer ?
#
loop_
_entity_poly.entity_id
_entity_poly.type
_entity_poly.pdbx_seq_one_letter_code
_entity_poly.pdbx_strand_id
1 'polypeptide(L)'
;MTTLPSANRRPNPFHVLGLPVDATEAHIVERAEEGIQTASTAQDRDLYDWAMRELIRNPRARLRYEVTEPPGTDYRDRRWDAFARTHRTYPADLGGQNLRAEDFDLPQALRRTVRALATAPVAGADDALRTAPAAARAQDEEQELEVRDVLFG
;
A
#
# COMPACT_ATOMS: atom_id res chain seq x y z
N MET A 1 -29.57 -14.93 9.83
CA MET A 1 -28.33 -14.13 9.84
C MET A 1 -27.19 -15.05 9.45
N THR A 2 -26.79 -15.03 8.19
CA THR A 2 -25.73 -15.91 7.66
C THR A 2 -24.46 -15.08 7.54
N THR A 3 -23.56 -15.24 8.50
CA THR A 3 -22.21 -14.69 8.44
C THR A 3 -21.47 -15.35 7.27
N LEU A 4 -21.16 -14.57 6.22
CA LEU A 4 -20.22 -15.01 5.21
C LEU A 4 -18.87 -15.26 5.90
N PRO A 5 -18.24 -16.43 5.72
CA PRO A 5 -16.93 -16.67 6.32
C PRO A 5 -15.95 -15.64 5.76
N SER A 6 -15.28 -14.92 6.66
CA SER A 6 -14.14 -14.09 6.30
C SER A 6 -13.13 -14.98 5.59
N ALA A 7 -13.01 -14.83 4.27
CA ALA A 7 -11.96 -15.47 3.50
C ALA A 7 -10.65 -15.18 4.23
N ASN A 8 -10.01 -16.25 4.72
CA ASN A 8 -8.77 -16.21 5.49
C ASN A 8 -7.78 -15.25 4.78
N ARG A 9 -7.68 -13.99 5.23
CA ARG A 9 -6.99 -12.93 4.50
C ARG A 9 -5.49 -13.09 4.74
N ARG A 10 -4.88 -14.04 4.03
CA ARG A 10 -3.42 -14.05 3.90
C ARG A 10 -2.99 -12.71 3.28
N PRO A 11 -1.92 -12.08 3.79
CA PRO A 11 -1.42 -10.80 3.28
C PRO A 11 -0.99 -10.93 1.82
N ASN A 12 -0.82 -9.81 1.12
CA ASN A 12 -0.29 -9.85 -0.24
C ASN A 12 1.13 -10.48 -0.22
N PRO A 13 1.42 -11.51 -1.01
CA PRO A 13 2.73 -12.14 -1.04
C PRO A 13 3.87 -11.19 -1.46
N PHE A 14 3.60 -10.16 -2.27
CA PHE A 14 4.58 -9.11 -2.58
C PHE A 14 4.95 -8.29 -1.33
N HIS A 15 3.99 -8.03 -0.44
CA HIS A 15 4.25 -7.36 0.84
C HIS A 15 5.08 -8.24 1.77
N VAL A 16 4.75 -9.53 1.83
CA VAL A 16 5.48 -10.50 2.66
C VAL A 16 6.95 -10.55 2.24
N LEU A 17 7.22 -10.59 0.94
CA LEU A 17 8.59 -10.67 0.42
C LEU A 17 9.28 -9.31 0.29
N GLY A 18 8.55 -8.21 0.46
CA GLY A 18 9.05 -6.86 0.26
C GLY A 18 9.57 -6.63 -1.15
N LEU A 19 8.83 -7.14 -2.15
CA LEU A 19 9.21 -7.13 -3.56
C LEU A 19 8.21 -6.34 -4.40
N PRO A 20 8.67 -5.58 -5.40
CA PRO A 20 7.76 -4.97 -6.37
C PRO A 20 7.10 -6.03 -7.26
N VAL A 21 5.99 -5.66 -7.91
CA VAL A 21 5.20 -6.55 -8.78
C VAL A 21 5.95 -7.07 -10.00
N ASP A 22 6.97 -6.32 -10.47
CA ASP A 22 7.83 -6.67 -11.60
C ASP A 22 9.02 -7.56 -11.20
N ALA A 23 9.09 -8.01 -9.94
CA ALA A 23 10.13 -8.91 -9.48
C ALA A 23 10.21 -10.20 -10.30
N THR A 24 11.43 -10.53 -10.72
CA THR A 24 11.74 -11.77 -11.44
C THR A 24 11.60 -12.97 -10.51
N GLU A 25 11.41 -14.16 -11.10
CA GLU A 25 11.36 -15.41 -10.33
C GLU A 25 12.62 -15.62 -9.48
N ALA A 26 13.80 -15.29 -10.02
CA ALA A 26 15.06 -15.37 -9.29
C ALA A 26 15.08 -14.48 -8.03
N HIS A 27 14.61 -13.23 -8.14
CA HIS A 27 14.50 -12.33 -6.98
C HIS A 27 13.47 -12.82 -5.96
N ILE A 28 12.36 -13.42 -6.42
CA ILE A 28 11.34 -14.01 -5.54
C ILE A 28 11.94 -15.16 -4.72
N VAL A 29 12.68 -16.07 -5.35
CA VAL A 29 13.35 -17.19 -4.67
C VAL A 29 14.39 -16.68 -3.69
N GLU A 30 15.31 -15.82 -4.14
CA GLU A 30 16.36 -15.25 -3.30
C GLU A 30 15.79 -14.61 -2.03
N ARG A 31 14.71 -13.81 -2.16
CA ARG A 31 14.10 -13.15 -1.00
C ARG A 31 13.35 -14.08 -0.08
N ALA A 32 12.70 -15.10 -0.63
CA ALA A 32 12.06 -16.10 0.19
C ALA A 32 13.09 -16.87 1.03
N GLU A 33 14.22 -17.24 0.43
CA GLU A 33 15.32 -17.91 1.13
C GLU A 33 15.94 -17.03 2.23
N GLU A 34 16.24 -15.76 1.92
CA GLU A 34 16.69 -14.79 2.92
C GLU A 34 15.71 -14.66 4.09
N GLY A 35 14.40 -14.56 3.79
CA GLY A 35 13.34 -14.47 4.78
C GLY A 35 13.23 -15.73 5.65
N ILE A 36 13.31 -16.91 5.05
CA ILE A 36 13.27 -18.20 5.77
C ILE A 36 14.48 -18.36 6.69
N GLN A 37 15.67 -17.94 6.26
CA GLN A 37 16.89 -18.04 7.06
C GLN A 37 16.91 -17.08 8.26
N THR A 38 16.28 -15.91 8.12
CA THR A 38 16.27 -14.86 9.15
C THR A 38 15.02 -14.87 10.03
N ALA A 39 14.01 -15.68 9.67
CA ALA A 39 12.77 -15.81 10.41
C ALA A 39 12.97 -16.34 11.84
N SER A 40 12.37 -15.64 12.81
CA SER A 40 12.48 -15.96 14.23
C SER A 40 11.56 -17.11 14.66
N THR A 41 10.47 -17.34 13.91
CA THR A 41 9.47 -18.37 14.23
C THR A 41 9.26 -19.35 13.08
N ALA A 42 8.65 -20.50 13.37
CA ALA A 42 8.23 -21.44 12.32
C ALA A 42 7.10 -20.85 11.46
N GLN A 43 6.20 -20.08 12.08
CA GLN A 43 5.10 -19.42 11.38
C GLN A 43 5.60 -18.40 10.35
N ASP A 44 6.65 -17.65 10.66
CA ASP A 44 7.25 -16.70 9.71
C ASP A 44 7.92 -17.43 8.54
N ARG A 45 8.59 -18.57 8.80
CA ARG A 45 9.16 -19.42 7.74
C ARG A 45 8.09 -19.94 6.79
N ASP A 46 6.99 -20.43 7.35
CA ASP A 46 5.85 -20.91 6.56
C ASP A 46 5.20 -19.78 5.76
N LEU A 47 5.21 -18.55 6.28
CA LEU A 47 4.69 -17.38 5.59
C LEU A 47 5.54 -17.01 4.37
N TYR A 48 6.87 -17.02 4.49
CA TYR A 48 7.78 -16.79 3.37
C TYR A 48 7.71 -17.91 2.31
N ASP A 49 7.70 -19.18 2.73
CA ASP A 49 7.56 -20.32 1.81
C ASP A 49 6.21 -20.27 1.08
N TRP A 50 5.12 -19.92 1.78
CA TRP A 50 3.82 -19.73 1.13
C TRP A 50 3.86 -18.60 0.11
N ALA A 51 4.36 -17.41 0.48
CA ALA A 51 4.36 -16.25 -0.41
C ALA A 51 5.14 -16.51 -1.70
N MET A 52 6.30 -17.17 -1.59
CA MET A 52 7.08 -17.64 -2.74
C MET A 52 6.27 -18.57 -3.63
N ARG A 53 5.67 -19.63 -3.05
CA ARG A 53 4.90 -20.62 -3.81
C ARG A 53 3.69 -19.99 -4.48
N GLU A 54 3.03 -19.05 -3.82
CA GLU A 54 1.87 -18.34 -4.37
C GLU A 54 2.25 -17.54 -5.62
N LEU A 55 3.39 -16.82 -5.59
CA LEU A 55 3.85 -16.02 -6.73
C LEU A 55 4.41 -16.86 -7.87
N ILE A 56 5.07 -17.98 -7.59
CA ILE A 56 5.70 -18.83 -8.61
C ILE A 56 4.70 -19.80 -9.23
N ARG A 57 3.88 -20.46 -8.40
CA ARG A 57 3.06 -21.61 -8.84
C ARG A 57 1.64 -21.24 -9.23
N ASN A 58 1.14 -20.06 -8.86
CA ASN A 58 -0.21 -19.60 -9.19
C ASN A 58 -0.19 -18.31 -10.02
N PRO A 59 0.02 -18.38 -11.35
CA PRO A 59 0.02 -17.21 -12.23
C PRO A 59 -1.26 -16.36 -12.13
N ARG A 60 -2.41 -17.01 -11.97
CA ARG A 60 -3.70 -16.32 -11.78
C ARG A 60 -3.79 -15.58 -10.44
N ALA A 61 -3.20 -16.13 -9.38
CA ALA A 61 -3.16 -15.46 -8.08
C ALA A 61 -2.18 -14.29 -8.13
N ARG A 62 -1.00 -14.49 -8.74
CA ARG A 62 -0.02 -13.44 -9.00
C ARG A 62 -0.65 -12.24 -9.72
N LEU A 63 -1.31 -12.46 -10.87
CA LEU A 63 -2.01 -11.40 -11.60
C LEU A 63 -3.04 -10.65 -10.75
N ARG A 64 -3.76 -11.36 -9.88
CA ARG A 64 -4.73 -10.74 -8.97
C ARG A 64 -4.03 -9.80 -8.00
N TYR A 65 -2.91 -10.23 -7.42
CA TYR A 65 -2.13 -9.40 -6.49
C TYR A 65 -1.50 -8.20 -7.20
N GLU A 66 -1.01 -8.38 -8.43
CA GLU A 66 -0.46 -7.29 -9.25
C GLU A 66 -1.49 -6.17 -9.51
N VAL A 67 -2.74 -6.53 -9.84
CA VAL A 67 -3.82 -5.55 -10.08
C VAL A 67 -4.21 -4.78 -8.82
N THR A 68 -4.10 -5.42 -7.64
CA THR A 68 -4.43 -4.78 -6.37
C THR A 68 -3.30 -3.94 -5.79
N GLU A 69 -2.09 -4.04 -6.33
CA GLU A 69 -0.96 -3.24 -5.86
C GLU A 69 -0.91 -1.86 -6.52
N PRO A 70 -0.58 -0.80 -5.76
CA PRO A 70 -0.28 0.50 -6.34
C PRO A 70 0.93 0.38 -7.28
N PRO A 71 0.87 0.99 -8.49
CA PRO A 71 2.00 0.99 -9.40
C PRO A 71 3.19 1.75 -8.79
N GLY A 72 4.40 1.22 -8.98
CA GLY A 72 5.64 1.84 -8.48
C GLY A 72 5.93 1.60 -6.99
N THR A 73 5.28 0.62 -6.35
CA THR A 73 5.53 0.32 -4.94
C THR A 73 6.88 -0.37 -4.75
N ASP A 74 7.83 0.33 -4.12
CA ASP A 74 9.08 -0.23 -3.63
C ASP A 74 9.02 -0.39 -2.10
N TYR A 75 8.73 -1.60 -1.64
CA TYR A 75 8.61 -1.90 -0.19
C TYR A 75 9.95 -1.86 0.55
N ARG A 76 11.06 -1.90 -0.20
CA ARG A 76 12.40 -1.68 0.34
C ARG A 76 13.06 -0.58 -0.47
N ASP A 77 12.54 0.63 -0.28
CA ASP A 77 13.26 1.82 -0.71
C ASP A 77 14.65 1.79 -0.05
N ARG A 78 15.67 1.37 -0.81
CA ARG A 78 17.06 1.32 -0.33
C ARG A 78 17.52 2.70 0.10
N ARG A 79 16.87 3.76 -0.41
CA ARG A 79 17.06 5.15 -0.03
C ARG A 79 16.49 5.41 1.36
N TRP A 80 15.35 4.82 1.72
CA TRP A 80 14.82 4.82 3.09
C TRP A 80 15.70 4.01 4.04
N ASP A 81 16.16 2.82 3.66
CA ASP A 81 17.07 2.03 4.49
C ASP A 81 18.43 2.72 4.69
N ALA A 82 18.96 3.37 3.65
CA ALA A 82 20.17 4.18 3.75
C ALA A 82 19.92 5.42 4.63
N PHE A 83 18.82 6.14 4.41
CA PHE A 83 18.42 7.30 5.21
C PHE A 83 18.26 6.93 6.69
N ALA A 84 17.53 5.84 6.99
CA ALA A 84 17.28 5.34 8.34
C ALA A 84 18.56 4.83 9.02
N ARG A 85 19.52 4.27 8.27
CA ARG A 85 20.84 3.93 8.79
C ARG A 85 21.67 5.17 9.09
N THR A 86 21.69 6.14 8.17
CA THR A 86 22.44 7.40 8.31
C THR A 86 21.90 8.27 9.45
N HIS A 87 20.59 8.25 9.68
CA HIS A 87 19.93 9.12 10.66
C HIS A 87 19.36 8.33 11.86
N ARG A 88 19.83 7.09 12.09
CA ARG A 88 19.29 6.16 13.09
C ARG A 88 19.33 6.71 14.52
N THR A 89 20.28 7.60 14.80
CA THR A 89 20.47 8.23 16.11
C THR A 89 19.84 9.63 16.18
N TYR A 90 19.67 10.31 15.04
CA TYR A 90 19.09 11.65 14.94
C TYR A 90 18.36 11.80 13.58
N PRO A 91 17.07 11.41 13.47
CA PRO A 91 16.28 11.58 12.25
C PRO A 91 16.13 13.04 11.81
N ALA A 92 16.34 13.97 12.74
CA ALA A 92 16.63 15.37 12.49
C ALA A 92 17.71 15.81 13.49
N ASP A 93 18.87 16.27 13.02
CA ASP A 93 19.83 16.95 13.89
C ASP A 93 19.25 18.33 14.24
N LEU A 94 18.59 18.41 15.39
CA LEU A 94 18.03 19.64 15.92
C LEU A 94 19.11 20.52 16.60
N GLY A 95 20.40 20.18 16.46
CA GLY A 95 21.51 20.98 16.99
C GLY A 95 21.49 21.14 18.51
N GLY A 96 20.95 20.15 19.24
CA GLY A 96 20.82 20.21 20.70
C GLY A 96 19.70 21.12 21.21
N GLN A 97 18.78 21.54 20.34
CA GLN A 97 17.62 22.34 20.75
C GLN A 97 16.57 21.44 21.42
N ASN A 98 16.33 21.66 22.71
CA ASN A 98 15.17 21.10 23.41
C ASN A 98 13.93 21.87 22.96
N LEU A 99 13.36 21.46 21.82
CA LEU A 99 12.09 22.00 21.33
C LEU A 99 11.01 21.74 22.38
N ARG A 100 10.36 22.81 22.83
CA ARG A 100 9.20 22.76 23.72
C ARG A 100 7.93 22.82 22.91
N ALA A 101 6.81 22.43 23.53
CA ALA A 101 5.49 22.51 22.88
C ALA A 101 5.16 23.94 22.40
N GLU A 102 5.73 24.95 23.06
CA GLU A 102 5.60 26.38 22.77
C GLU A 102 6.21 26.79 21.42
N ASP A 103 7.25 26.07 20.98
CA ASP A 103 7.99 26.38 19.75
C ASP A 103 7.23 25.92 18.48
N PHE A 104 6.16 25.13 18.67
CA PHE A 104 5.33 24.62 17.59
C PHE A 104 4.00 25.37 17.52
N ASP A 105 3.86 26.24 16.52
CA ASP A 105 2.55 26.75 16.10
C ASP A 105 1.82 25.67 15.28
N LEU A 106 1.27 24.67 15.99
CA LEU A 106 0.49 23.59 15.38
C LEU A 106 -0.67 24.09 14.51
N PRO A 107 -1.45 25.11 14.92
CA PRO A 107 -2.47 25.70 14.05
C PRO A 107 -1.91 26.23 12.73
N GLN A 108 -0.78 26.94 12.74
CA GLN A 108 -0.16 27.46 11.53
C GLN A 108 0.46 26.35 10.69
N ALA A 109 1.10 25.36 11.31
CA ALA A 109 1.64 24.19 10.62
C ALA A 109 0.52 23.44 9.89
N LEU A 110 -0.61 23.16 10.56
CA LEU A 110 -1.78 22.53 9.96
C LEU A 110 -2.32 23.35 8.78
N ARG A 111 -2.48 24.67 8.94
CA ARG A 111 -2.94 25.56 7.86
C ARG A 111 -2.00 25.53 6.65
N ARG A 112 -0.68 25.51 6.88
CA ARG A 112 0.32 25.42 5.80
C ARG A 112 0.23 24.08 5.08
N THR A 113 0.11 22.98 5.81
CA THR A 113 -0.05 21.65 5.23
C THR A 113 -1.32 21.53 4.41
N VAL A 114 -2.46 21.98 4.95
CA VAL A 114 -3.74 22.00 4.22
C VAL A 114 -3.64 22.85 2.97
N ARG A 115 -3.02 24.04 3.05
CA ARG A 115 -2.81 24.90 1.88
C ARG A 115 -1.92 24.22 0.84
N ALA A 116 -0.81 23.61 1.26
CA ALA A 116 0.11 22.93 0.37
C ALA A 116 -0.57 21.76 -0.36
N LEU A 117 -1.39 20.97 0.35
CA LEU A 117 -2.19 19.89 -0.23
C LEU A 117 -3.26 20.42 -1.19
N ALA A 118 -3.92 21.53 -0.84
CA ALA A 118 -4.93 22.15 -1.69
C ALA A 118 -4.35 22.75 -2.98
N THR A 119 -3.09 23.18 -2.95
CA THR A 119 -2.37 23.72 -4.11
C THR A 119 -1.46 22.70 -4.78
N ALA A 120 -1.40 21.48 -4.27
CA ALA A 120 -0.57 20.44 -4.86
C ALA A 120 -1.13 20.12 -6.25
N PRO A 121 -0.33 20.20 -7.31
CA PRO A 121 -0.78 19.78 -8.63
C PRO A 121 -1.08 18.29 -8.55
N VAL A 122 -2.36 17.92 -8.67
CA VAL A 122 -2.75 16.52 -8.80
C VAL A 122 -2.41 16.10 -10.23
N ALA A 123 -1.15 15.71 -10.44
CA ALA A 123 -0.70 15.18 -11.71
C ALA A 123 -1.55 13.94 -12.05
N GLY A 124 -2.17 13.94 -13.22
CA GLY A 124 -3.02 12.85 -13.67
C GLY A 124 -4.46 12.86 -13.11
N ALA A 125 -4.92 13.92 -12.44
CA ALA A 125 -6.33 14.01 -12.02
C ALA A 125 -7.30 13.87 -13.20
N ASP A 126 -7.04 14.56 -14.31
CA ASP A 126 -7.86 14.48 -15.52
C ASP A 126 -7.83 13.07 -16.15
N ASP A 127 -6.66 12.43 -16.19
CA ASP A 127 -6.55 11.05 -16.69
C ASP A 127 -7.25 10.05 -15.75
N ALA A 128 -7.14 10.24 -14.44
CA ALA A 128 -7.83 9.43 -13.44
C ALA A 128 -9.35 9.61 -13.51
N LEU A 129 -9.83 10.83 -13.78
CA LEU A 129 -11.25 11.13 -13.99
C LEU A 129 -11.78 10.51 -15.30
N ARG A 130 -11.00 10.54 -16.37
CA ARG A 130 -11.39 9.95 -17.67
C ARG A 130 -11.31 8.43 -17.71
N THR A 131 -10.41 7.84 -16.94
CA THR A 131 -10.27 6.38 -16.80
C THR A 131 -11.08 5.82 -15.63
N ALA A 132 -11.70 6.66 -14.81
CA ALA A 132 -12.56 6.23 -13.73
C ALA A 132 -13.76 5.45 -14.32
N PRO A 133 -14.09 4.27 -13.78
CA PRO A 133 -15.22 3.46 -14.27
C PRO A 133 -16.59 4.16 -14.16
N ALA A 134 -16.67 5.28 -13.43
CA ALA A 134 -17.85 6.16 -13.41
C ALA A 134 -18.05 6.92 -14.74
N ALA A 135 -16.97 7.31 -15.43
CA ALA A 135 -17.04 7.98 -16.73
C ALA A 135 -17.53 7.03 -17.85
N ALA A 136 -17.23 5.73 -17.73
CA ALA A 136 -17.74 4.69 -18.63
C ALA A 136 -19.25 4.43 -18.45
N ARG A 137 -19.81 4.69 -17.25
CA ARG A 137 -21.24 4.54 -16.96
C ARG A 137 -22.10 5.73 -17.37
N ALA A 138 -21.51 6.90 -17.56
CA ALA A 138 -22.23 8.09 -18.00
C ALA A 138 -22.59 8.07 -19.50
N GLN A 139 -22.16 7.04 -20.24
CA GLN A 139 -22.48 6.83 -21.65
C GLN A 139 -23.67 5.87 -21.86
N ASP A 140 -24.19 5.25 -20.80
CA ASP A 140 -25.47 4.54 -20.85
C ASP A 140 -26.59 5.56 -20.57
N GLU A 141 -27.29 5.98 -21.62
CA GLU A 141 -28.50 6.77 -21.51
C GLU A 141 -29.54 6.01 -20.65
N GLU A 142 -30.08 6.70 -19.64
CA GLU A 142 -31.35 6.39 -18.96
C GLU A 142 -31.48 4.99 -18.34
N GLN A 143 -30.81 4.76 -17.20
CA GLN A 143 -31.42 3.95 -16.14
C GLN A 143 -31.71 4.85 -14.94
N GLU A 144 -32.92 5.41 -14.91
CA GLU A 144 -33.49 5.99 -13.70
C GLU A 144 -33.39 4.95 -12.57
N LEU A 145 -32.63 5.28 -11.53
CA LEU A 145 -32.53 4.47 -10.33
C LEU A 145 -33.93 4.42 -9.68
N GLU A 146 -34.64 3.31 -9.85
CA GLU A 146 -35.82 3.02 -9.03
C GLU A 146 -35.39 2.94 -7.56
N VAL A 147 -35.55 4.05 -6.83
CA VAL A 147 -35.43 4.09 -5.38
C VAL A 147 -36.63 3.34 -4.80
N ARG A 148 -36.43 2.06 -4.46
CA ARG A 148 -37.37 1.36 -3.58
C ARG A 148 -36.98 1.66 -2.13
N ASP A 149 -37.80 2.48 -1.49
CA ASP A 149 -37.77 2.63 -0.03
C ASP A 149 -38.11 1.28 0.62
N VAL A 150 -37.08 0.59 1.11
CA VAL A 150 -37.27 -0.59 1.95
C VAL A 150 -37.39 -0.11 3.40
N LEU A 151 -38.62 0.11 3.83
CA LEU A 151 -38.95 0.25 5.25
C LEU A 151 -38.71 -1.10 5.93
N PHE A 152 -37.69 -1.19 6.79
CA PHE A 152 -37.49 -2.33 7.68
C PHE A 152 -38.60 -2.34 8.74
N GLY A 153 -39.43 -3.38 8.72
CA GLY A 153 -40.32 -3.78 9.80
C GLY A 153 -39.81 -5.03 10.50
#